data_AF-A0A7K4JLL1-F1
#
_entry.id   AF-A0A7K4JLL1-F1
#
_cell.length_a   1.000
_cell.length_b   1.000
_cell.length_c   1.000
_cell.angle_alpha   90.00
_cell.angle_beta   90.00
_cell.angle_gamma   90.00
#
_symmetry.space_group_name_H-M   'P 1'
#
loop_
_entity.id
_entity.type
_entity.pdbx_description
1 polymer ?
#
loop_
_entity_poly.entity_id
_entity_poly.type
_entity_poly.pdbx_seq_one_letter_code
_entity_poly.pdbx_strand_id
1 'polypeptide(L)'
;GYVCYKPAEQRACYLRRMDAWDLQTLQIPLNASEQRVDQLLHQDNQTKYYREFLGILMGDKVNPKSLGEPVQALCEQTAIFWVRRGEGPGKQRLIYLCIDICFPSNICVSICFYYLPE
;
A
#
# COMPACT_ATOMS: atom_id res chain seq x y z
N GLY A 1 2.80 -17.13 -0.58
CA GLY A 1 2.47 -16.40 -1.82
C GLY A 1 2.59 -14.91 -1.59
N TYR A 2 2.43 -14.11 -2.64
CA TYR A 2 2.49 -12.65 -2.60
C TYR A 2 1.23 -12.03 -3.21
N VAL A 3 0.78 -10.92 -2.65
CA VAL A 3 -0.23 -10.05 -3.26
C VAL A 3 0.49 -8.88 -3.91
N CYS A 4 0.24 -8.65 -5.19
CA CYS A 4 0.80 -7.51 -5.93
C CYS A 4 -0.34 -6.61 -6.42
N TYR A 5 -0.19 -5.31 -6.21
CA TYR A 5 -1.17 -4.30 -6.58
C TYR A 5 -0.52 -3.16 -7.37
N LYS A 6 -1.10 -2.82 -8.52
CA LYS A 6 -0.72 -1.69 -9.38
C LYS A 6 -1.92 -0.75 -9.54
N PRO A 7 -1.93 0.40 -8.86
CA PRO A 7 -2.96 1.41 -9.09
C PRO A 7 -2.83 1.98 -10.50
N ALA A 8 -3.96 2.24 -11.17
CA ALA A 8 -3.96 2.79 -12.53
C ALA A 8 -3.33 4.20 -12.61
N GLU A 9 -3.49 4.99 -11.56
CA GLU A 9 -3.08 6.40 -11.50
C GLU A 9 -1.62 6.60 -11.05
N GLN A 10 -0.96 5.56 -10.52
CA GLN A 10 0.38 5.67 -9.93
C GLN A 10 1.41 4.85 -10.71
N ARG A 11 2.62 5.40 -10.85
CA ARG A 11 3.76 4.71 -11.50
C ARG A 11 4.55 3.82 -10.52
N ALA A 12 3.86 3.06 -9.69
CA ALA A 12 4.46 2.19 -8.68
C ALA A 12 3.64 0.92 -8.50
N CYS A 13 4.32 -0.15 -8.13
CA CYS A 13 3.71 -1.40 -7.70
C CYS A 13 3.96 -1.65 -6.22
N TYR A 14 2.97 -2.24 -5.56
CA TYR A 14 3.02 -2.56 -4.15
C TYR A 14 2.95 -4.07 -3.98
N LEU A 15 3.90 -4.61 -3.22
CA LEU A 15 4.03 -6.04 -3.00
C LEU A 15 3.95 -6.36 -1.50
N ARG A 16 3.08 -7.31 -1.17
CA ARG A 16 2.82 -7.78 0.18
C ARG A 16 2.99 -9.30 0.25
N ARG A 17 3.52 -9.82 1.36
CA ARG A 17 3.43 -11.25 1.66
C ARG A 17 2.00 -11.58 2.09
N MET A 18 1.44 -12.65 1.51
CA MET A 18 0.14 -13.16 1.93
C MET A 18 0.17 -13.51 3.42
N ASP A 19 -0.86 -13.08 4.15
CA ASP A 19 -1.08 -13.47 5.54
C ASP A 19 -2.05 -14.67 5.62
N ALA A 20 -2.32 -15.11 6.85
CA ALA A 20 -3.22 -16.24 7.09
C ALA A 20 -4.64 -15.99 6.56
N TRP A 21 -5.11 -14.73 6.60
CA TRP A 21 -6.43 -14.36 6.10
C TRP A 21 -6.47 -14.44 4.58
N ASP A 22 -5.46 -13.93 3.87
CA ASP A 22 -5.40 -14.04 2.40
C ASP A 22 -5.40 -15.50 1.94
N LEU A 23 -4.64 -16.36 2.63
CA LEU A 23 -4.57 -17.78 2.31
C LEU A 23 -5.93 -18.48 2.53
N GLN A 24 -6.67 -18.10 3.57
CA GLN A 24 -8.01 -18.63 3.83
C GLN A 24 -9.02 -18.13 2.78
N THR A 25 -8.97 -16.85 2.40
CA THR A 25 -9.83 -16.29 1.35
C THR A 25 -9.60 -16.95 -0.01
N LEU A 26 -8.36 -17.35 -0.32
CA LEU A 26 -8.05 -18.09 -1.55
C LEU A 26 -8.58 -19.53 -1.56
N GLN A 27 -8.87 -20.14 -0.40
CA GLN A 27 -9.46 -21.47 -0.32
C GLN A 27 -10.98 -21.48 -0.58
N ILE A 28 -11.64 -20.34 -0.41
CA ILE A 28 -13.08 -20.19 -0.64
C ILE A 28 -13.48 -20.36 -2.12
N PRO A 29 -12.80 -19.76 -3.12
CA PRO A 29 -13.17 -19.92 -4.53
C PRO A 29 -12.78 -21.27 -5.14
N LEU A 30 -11.88 -22.06 -4.53
CA LEU A 30 -11.46 -23.35 -5.08
C LEU A 30 -12.41 -24.51 -4.72
N ASN A 31 -13.20 -24.36 -3.66
CA ASN A 31 -14.10 -25.42 -3.16
C ASN A 31 -15.60 -25.15 -3.39
N ALA A 32 -15.99 -23.97 -3.87
CA ALA A 32 -17.40 -23.64 -4.10
C ALA A 32 -17.62 -23.29 -5.56
N SER A 33 -18.32 -24.16 -6.28
CA SER A 33 -19.01 -23.79 -7.53
C SER A 33 -19.76 -22.47 -7.31
N GLU A 34 -19.73 -21.61 -8.32
CA GLU A 34 -20.18 -20.22 -8.52
C GLU A 34 -21.34 -19.63 -7.67
N GLN A 35 -22.02 -20.41 -6.84
CA GLN A 35 -23.26 -20.08 -6.16
C GLN A 35 -23.10 -19.57 -4.72
N ARG A 36 -21.89 -19.60 -4.14
CA ARG A 36 -21.67 -19.21 -2.72
C ARG A 36 -20.84 -17.94 -2.50
N VAL A 37 -20.25 -17.38 -3.55
CA VAL A 37 -19.52 -16.10 -3.49
C VAL A 37 -20.46 -14.97 -3.07
N ASP A 38 -21.75 -15.09 -3.43
CA ASP A 38 -22.77 -14.07 -3.14
C ASP A 38 -23.26 -14.08 -1.67
N GLN A 39 -23.10 -15.20 -0.95
CA GLN A 39 -23.61 -15.35 0.42
C GLN A 39 -22.61 -14.92 1.50
N LEU A 40 -21.30 -15.03 1.25
CA LEU A 40 -20.26 -14.57 2.20
C LEU A 40 -20.00 -13.05 2.11
N LEU A 41 -20.33 -12.43 0.97
CA LEU A 41 -20.26 -10.97 0.78
C LEU A 41 -21.52 -10.25 1.27
N HIS A 42 -22.55 -10.98 1.74
CA HIS A 42 -23.87 -10.43 2.06
C HIS A 42 -24.09 -10.01 3.52
N GLN A 43 -23.05 -10.06 4.37
CA GLN A 43 -23.20 -9.71 5.79
C GLN A 43 -22.91 -8.26 6.14
N ASP A 44 -22.66 -7.39 5.16
CA ASP A 44 -22.64 -5.96 5.41
C ASP A 44 -23.17 -5.22 4.18
N ASN A 45 -24.13 -4.31 4.38
CA ASN A 45 -24.64 -3.39 3.36
C ASN A 45 -23.59 -2.32 3.02
N GLN A 46 -22.35 -2.75 2.78
CA GLN A 46 -21.21 -1.91 2.49
C GLN A 46 -20.68 -2.34 1.13
N THR A 47 -20.47 -1.34 0.27
CA THR A 47 -20.01 -1.45 -1.12
C THR A 47 -19.11 -2.67 -1.38
N LYS A 48 -19.31 -3.34 -2.54
CA LYS A 48 -18.59 -4.52 -3.07
C LYS A 48 -17.04 -4.44 -3.09
N TYR A 49 -16.47 -3.37 -2.55
CA TYR A 49 -15.06 -3.05 -2.51
C TYR A 49 -14.57 -2.96 -1.06
N TYR A 50 -13.81 -3.95 -0.63
CA TYR A 50 -13.03 -3.88 0.60
C TYR A 50 -11.83 -2.95 0.38
N ARG A 51 -11.63 -1.98 1.28
CA ARG A 51 -10.51 -1.03 1.24
C ARG A 51 -9.52 -1.37 2.35
N GLU A 52 -8.25 -1.49 2.01
CA GLU A 52 -7.17 -1.67 2.97
C GLU A 52 -6.12 -0.57 2.84
N PHE A 53 -5.49 -0.23 3.97
CA PHE A 53 -4.37 0.70 3.99
C PHE A 53 -3.06 -0.07 3.89
N LEU A 54 -2.21 0.36 2.96
CA LEU A 54 -0.89 -0.23 2.72
C LEU A 54 0.17 0.79 3.11
N GLY A 55 0.95 0.47 4.14
CA GLY A 55 2.12 1.24 4.55
C GLY A 55 3.35 0.78 3.79
N ILE A 56 4.08 1.71 3.18
CA ILE A 56 5.35 1.44 2.48
C ILE A 56 6.43 1.14 3.53
N LEU A 57 7.09 -0.01 3.38
CA LEU A 57 8.23 -0.36 4.20
C LEU A 57 9.47 0.39 3.67
N MET A 58 10.12 1.16 4.55
CA MET A 58 11.40 1.79 4.25
C MET A 58 12.46 0.70 4.06
N GLY A 59 13.08 0.66 2.88
CA GLY A 59 14.05 -0.36 2.51
C GLY A 59 14.27 -0.43 1.00
N ASP A 60 15.08 -1.40 0.56
CA ASP A 60 15.44 -1.56 -0.83
C ASP A 60 14.24 -1.97 -1.70
N LYS A 61 14.22 -1.46 -2.94
CA LYS A 61 13.23 -1.82 -3.95
C LYS A 61 13.29 -3.31 -4.24
N VAL A 62 12.14 -3.92 -4.50
CA VAL A 62 12.11 -5.35 -4.80
C VAL A 62 12.69 -5.59 -6.19
N ASN A 63 13.59 -6.57 -6.31
CA ASN A 63 14.08 -7.00 -7.62
C ASN A 63 12.92 -7.68 -8.39
N PRO A 64 12.47 -7.15 -9.54
CA PRO A 64 11.36 -7.74 -10.29
C PRO A 64 11.65 -9.16 -10.76
N LYS A 65 12.91 -9.47 -11.06
CA LYS A 65 13.34 -10.78 -11.59
C LYS A 65 13.15 -11.92 -10.59
N SER A 66 13.02 -11.63 -9.28
CA SER A 66 12.82 -12.65 -8.25
C SER A 66 11.36 -12.97 -7.94
N LEU A 67 10.39 -12.29 -8.58
CA LEU A 67 8.97 -12.34 -8.20
C LEU A 67 8.06 -13.15 -9.13
N GLY A 68 8.65 -13.82 -10.13
CA GLY A 68 7.93 -14.61 -11.12
C GLY A 68 7.29 -13.76 -12.23
N GLU A 69 6.91 -14.44 -13.31
CA GLU A 69 6.43 -13.81 -14.54
C GLU A 69 5.16 -12.94 -14.35
N PRO A 70 4.13 -13.35 -13.58
CA PRO A 70 2.90 -12.55 -13.46
C PRO A 70 3.12 -11.18 -12.83
N VAL A 71 3.99 -11.11 -11.81
CA VAL A 71 4.33 -9.86 -11.15
C VAL A 71 5.21 -9.01 -12.06
N GLN A 72 6.13 -9.63 -12.80
CA GLN A 72 6.98 -8.94 -13.76
C GLN A 72 6.17 -8.31 -14.90
N ALA A 73 5.17 -9.01 -15.42
CA ALA A 73 4.27 -8.50 -16.45
C ALA A 73 3.37 -7.37 -15.93
N LEU A 74 2.80 -7.51 -14.73
CA LEU A 74 1.96 -6.46 -14.13
C LEU A 74 2.77 -5.18 -13.87
N CYS A 75 3.97 -5.33 -13.33
CA CYS A 75 4.83 -4.24 -12.87
C CYS A 75 5.96 -3.90 -13.84
N GLU A 76 5.74 -4.14 -15.13
CA GLU A 76 6.73 -3.84 -16.15
C GLU A 76 7.15 -2.38 -16.08
N GLN A 77 8.47 -2.16 -15.95
CA GLN A 77 9.11 -0.85 -15.87
C GLN A 77 8.66 0.05 -14.69
N THR A 78 7.95 -0.48 -13.70
CA THR A 78 7.58 0.27 -12.49
C THR A 78 8.41 -0.15 -11.28
N ALA A 79 8.66 0.79 -10.37
CA ALA A 79 9.30 0.47 -9.11
C ALA A 79 8.35 -0.36 -8.25
N ILE A 80 8.87 -1.44 -7.65
CA ILE A 80 8.12 -2.32 -6.75
C ILE A 80 8.56 -2.03 -5.32
N PHE A 81 7.60 -1.71 -4.45
CA PHE A 81 7.83 -1.43 -3.04
C PHE A 81 7.19 -2.49 -2.16
N TRP A 82 7.92 -2.90 -1.13
CA TRP A 82 7.34 -3.73 -0.07
C TRP A 82 6.34 -2.91 0.73
N VAL A 83 5.16 -3.50 0.97
CA VAL A 83 4.13 -2.90 1.81
C VAL A 83 3.65 -3.89 2.87
N ARG A 84 3.19 -3.33 3.99
CA ARG A 84 2.47 -4.05 5.03
C ARG A 84 1.05 -3.53 5.14
N ARG A 85 0.12 -4.39 5.53
CA ARG A 85 -1.21 -3.94 5.95
C ARG A 85 -1.02 -3.04 7.18
N GLY A 86 -1.55 -1.82 7.10
CA GLY A 86 -1.60 -0.89 8.21
C GLY A 86 -2.90 -1.06 8.97
N GLU A 87 -2.85 -0.94 10.29
CA GLU A 87 -4.05 -0.76 11.09
C GLU A 87 -4.47 0.71 10.97
N GLY A 88 -5.55 0.99 10.22
CA GLY A 88 -6.36 2.17 10.46
C GLY A 88 -6.46 3.25 9.36
N PRO A 89 -7.38 4.22 9.57
CA PRO A 89 -7.72 5.26 8.62
C PRO A 89 -6.71 6.41 8.69
N GLY A 90 -5.82 6.54 7.72
CA GLY A 90 -5.14 7.80 7.32
C GLY A 90 -4.46 8.72 8.37
N LYS A 91 -4.39 8.36 9.66
CA LYS A 91 -3.85 9.23 10.70
C LYS A 91 -2.34 9.10 10.78
N GLN A 92 -1.68 10.25 10.91
CA GLN A 92 -0.22 10.42 11.04
C GLN A 92 0.58 10.34 9.72
N ARG A 93 0.19 11.14 8.73
CA ARG A 93 1.20 11.72 7.83
C ARG A 93 1.88 12.86 8.60
N LEU A 94 3.04 12.58 9.20
CA LEU A 94 3.94 13.63 9.67
C LEU A 94 4.41 14.40 8.44
N ILE A 95 3.80 15.55 8.17
CA ILE A 95 4.32 16.46 7.15
C ILE A 95 5.40 17.28 7.85
N TYR A 96 6.64 17.06 7.43
CA TYR A 96 7.81 17.83 7.86
C TYR A 96 8.08 18.92 6.83
N LEU A 97 7.86 20.17 7.21
CA LEU A 97 8.17 21.33 6.39
C LEU A 97 9.16 22.20 7.15
N CYS A 98 10.39 22.32 6.65
CA CYS A 98 11.33 23.33 7.12
C CYS A 98 11.48 24.43 6.09
N ILE A 99 11.48 25.67 6.57
CA ILE A 99 11.71 26.86 5.75
C ILE A 99 12.96 27.54 6.28
N ASP A 100 13.99 27.60 5.44
CA ASP A 100 15.23 28.31 5.73
C ASP A 100 15.08 29.77 5.29
N ILE A 101 15.09 30.69 6.25
CA ILE A 101 15.01 32.13 6.00
C ILE A 101 16.39 32.72 6.28
N CYS A 102 17.05 33.22 5.22
CA CYS A 102 18.35 33.87 5.32
C CYS A 102 18.21 35.39 5.19
N PHE A 103 18.76 36.13 6.16
CA PHE A 103 18.82 37.58 6.14
C PHE A 103 20.11 38.07 5.44
N PRO A 104 20.14 39.31 4.89
CA PRO A 104 21.31 39.88 4.20
C PRO A 104 22.59 39.99 5.04
N SER A 105 22.47 39.81 6.36
CA SER A 105 23.57 39.74 7.33
C SER A 105 24.25 38.37 7.42
N ASN A 106 23.98 37.45 6.48
CA ASN A 106 24.50 36.08 6.44
C ASN A 106 24.07 35.20 7.63
N ILE A 107 22.93 35.52 8.25
CA ILE A 107 22.32 34.70 9.29
C ILE A 107 21.11 33.98 8.69
N CYS A 108 21.09 32.66 8.77
CA CYS A 108 19.97 31.82 8.33
C CYS A 108 19.29 31.18 9.54
N VAL A 109 17.96 31.18 9.54
CA VAL A 109 17.14 30.53 10.55
C VAL A 109 16.25 29.51 9.86
N SER A 110 16.27 28.27 10.34
CA SER A 110 15.39 27.20 9.86
C SER A 110 14.18 27.07 10.79
N ILE A 111 12.98 27.18 10.24
CA ILE A 111 11.73 26.99 10.99
C ILE A 111 11.06 25.71 10.49
N CYS A 112 10.92 24.73 11.36
CA CYS A 112 10.34 23.43 11.02
C CYS A 112 8.95 23.24 11.64
N PHE A 113 7.98 22.88 10.81
CA PHE A 113 6.61 22.56 11.19
C PHE A 113 6.40 21.05 11.21
N TYR A 114 5.82 20.57 12.30
CA TYR A 114 5.39 19.18 12.47
C TYR A 114 3.87 19.16 12.44
N TYR A 115 3.29 18.74 11.32
CA TYR A 115 1.85 18.53 11.26
C TYR A 115 1.53 17.08 11.61
N LEU A 116 0.85 16.86 12.74
CA LEU A 116 0.18 15.60 13.06
C LEU A 116 -1.33 15.82 12.84
N PRO A 117 -1.94 15.24 11.79
CA PRO A 117 -3.39 15.27 11.66
C PRO A 117 -4.03 14.43 12.76
N GLU A 118 -4.98 15.03 13.50
CA GLU A 118 -5.78 14.37 14.55
C GLU A 118 -6.66 13.22 14.05
#